data_AF-A0A1C3MZ29-F1
#
_entry.id   AF-A0A1C3MZ29-F1
#
_cell.length_a   1.000
_cell.length_b   1.000
_cell.length_c   1.000
_cell.angle_alpha   90.00
_cell.angle_beta   90.00
_cell.angle_gamma   90.00
#
_symmetry.space_group_name_H-M   'P 1'
#
loop_
_entity.id
_entity.type
_entity.pdbx_description
1 polymer ?
#
loop_
_entity_poly.entity_id
_entity_poly.type
_entity_poly.pdbx_seq_one_letter_code
_entity_poly.pdbx_strand_id
1 'polypeptide(L)'
;MTVEQYWTKTDDELYALLGAELVGEGIGLSPEDDENHRRFGQEWFSSKHRELQRKICHDERIQPLLGTTGSDRLIDAITVYETLRLIEDASLSTIGMLAVLISRVGLGEFCRNAPRPR
;
A
#
# COMPACT_ATOMS: atom_id res chain seq x y z
N MET A 1 12.79 -4.32 -4.92
CA MET A 1 12.66 -3.20 -3.96
C MET A 1 11.95 -3.73 -2.72
N THR A 2 12.30 -3.25 -1.53
CA THR A 2 11.81 -3.80 -0.26
C THR A 2 11.07 -2.74 0.56
N VAL A 3 10.31 -3.17 1.57
CA VAL A 3 9.52 -2.29 2.45
C VAL A 3 10.37 -1.21 3.11
N GLU A 4 11.60 -1.54 3.50
CA GLU A 4 12.52 -0.64 4.21
C GLU A 4 12.88 0.60 3.38
N GLN A 5 12.93 0.46 2.05
CA GLN A 5 13.24 1.58 1.14
C GLN A 5 12.13 2.63 1.11
N TYR A 6 10.89 2.22 1.41
CA TYR A 6 9.72 3.08 1.43
C TYR A 6 9.35 3.53 2.84
N TRP A 7 9.82 2.80 3.87
CA TRP A 7 9.45 3.03 5.26
C TRP A 7 9.80 4.43 5.78
N THR A 8 10.89 5.02 5.30
CA THR A 8 11.36 6.35 5.72
C THR A 8 10.69 7.51 4.99
N LYS A 9 9.91 7.24 3.94
CA LYS A 9 9.22 8.25 3.14
C LYS A 9 7.93 8.69 3.80
N THR A 10 7.54 9.94 3.67
CA THR A 10 6.22 10.44 4.07
C THR A 10 5.10 9.86 3.19
N ASP A 11 3.86 9.92 3.64
CA ASP A 11 2.72 9.45 2.83
C ASP A 11 2.60 10.23 1.52
N ASP A 12 2.84 11.54 1.55
CA ASP A 12 2.84 12.40 0.35
C ASP A 12 3.89 11.95 -0.67
N GLU A 13 5.12 11.63 -0.21
CA GLU A 13 6.16 11.08 -1.08
C GLU A 13 5.78 9.70 -1.64
N LEU A 14 5.12 8.85 -0.84
CA LEU A 14 4.65 7.55 -1.29
C LEU A 14 3.55 7.67 -2.34
N TYR A 15 2.62 8.61 -2.19
CA TYR A 15 1.59 8.86 -3.19
C TYR A 15 2.17 9.44 -4.47
N ALA A 16 3.15 10.35 -4.39
CA ALA A 16 3.84 10.88 -5.56
C ALA A 16 4.56 9.76 -6.34
N LEU A 17 5.33 8.93 -5.64
CA LEU A 17 6.03 7.80 -6.26
C LEU A 17 5.07 6.77 -6.86
N LEU A 18 3.97 6.48 -6.16
CA LEU A 18 2.93 5.57 -6.65
C LEU A 18 2.29 6.12 -7.92
N GLY A 19 2.00 7.43 -7.96
CA GLY A 19 1.43 8.06 -9.13
C GLY A 19 2.35 8.01 -10.34
N ALA A 20 3.63 8.36 -10.16
CA ALA A 20 4.63 8.30 -11.22
C ALA A 20 4.74 6.88 -11.82
N GLU A 21 4.90 5.87 -10.95
CA GLU A 21 5.01 4.46 -11.33
C GLU A 21 3.79 3.97 -12.14
N LEU A 22 2.57 4.37 -11.74
CA LEU A 22 1.33 3.94 -12.39
C LEU A 22 1.08 4.63 -13.74
N VAL A 23 1.52 5.87 -13.91
CA VAL A 23 1.44 6.59 -15.19
C VAL A 23 2.53 6.10 -16.16
N GLY A 24 3.53 5.37 -15.65
CA GLY A 24 4.69 4.91 -16.42
C GLY A 24 5.71 6.02 -16.65
N GLU A 25 5.62 7.09 -15.87
CA GLU A 25 6.54 8.22 -15.89
C GLU A 25 7.58 8.06 -14.78
N GLY A 26 8.81 8.50 -15.01
CA GLY A 26 9.78 8.66 -13.92
C GLY A 26 9.31 9.73 -12.93
N ILE A 27 10.01 9.85 -11.79
CA ILE A 27 9.79 10.94 -10.81
C ILE A 27 9.73 12.27 -11.58
N GLY A 28 8.68 13.07 -11.33
CA GLY A 28 8.36 14.30 -12.04
C GLY A 28 9.59 15.20 -12.22
N LEU A 29 9.73 15.78 -13.41
CA LEU A 29 10.83 16.71 -13.71
C LEU A 29 10.53 18.12 -13.20
N SER A 30 9.31 18.37 -12.73
CA SER A 30 8.85 19.65 -12.19
C SER A 30 7.98 19.47 -10.93
N PRO A 31 7.89 20.49 -10.06
CA PRO A 31 7.00 20.46 -8.88
C PRO A 31 5.52 20.28 -9.21
N GLU A 32 5.09 20.71 -10.40
CA GLU A 32 3.70 20.53 -10.86
C GLU A 32 3.43 19.06 -11.20
N ASP A 33 4.40 18.37 -11.80
CA ASP A 33 4.32 16.93 -12.08
C ASP A 33 4.24 16.13 -10.77
N ASP A 34 5.07 16.49 -9.77
CA ASP A 34 5.05 15.84 -8.46
C ASP A 34 3.69 16.00 -7.76
N GLU A 35 3.09 17.19 -7.83
CA GLU A 35 1.75 17.43 -7.27
C GLU A 35 0.67 16.62 -7.99
N ASN A 36 0.76 16.55 -9.33
CA ASN A 36 -0.17 15.78 -10.15
C ASN A 36 -0.04 14.28 -9.86
N HIS A 37 1.19 13.76 -9.78
CA HIS A 37 1.46 12.37 -9.42
C HIS A 37 0.98 12.06 -8.01
N ARG A 38 1.21 12.94 -7.03
CA ARG A 38 0.73 12.78 -5.65
C ARG A 38 -0.78 12.62 -5.59
N ARG A 39 -1.51 13.56 -6.21
CA ARG A 39 -2.96 13.53 -6.27
C ARG A 39 -3.48 12.28 -6.97
N PHE A 40 -2.89 11.93 -8.12
CA PHE A 40 -3.26 10.72 -8.86
C PHE A 40 -3.02 9.46 -8.03
N GLY A 41 -1.87 9.33 -7.38
CA GLY A 41 -1.54 8.19 -6.52
C GLY A 41 -2.49 8.05 -5.33
N GLN A 42 -2.88 9.17 -4.71
CA GLN A 42 -3.85 9.19 -3.62
C GLN A 42 -5.25 8.76 -4.08
N GLU A 43 -5.73 9.31 -5.20
CA GLU A 43 -7.02 8.95 -5.80
C GLU A 43 -7.05 7.48 -6.22
N TRP A 44 -5.97 7.01 -6.86
CA TRP A 44 -5.85 5.62 -7.27
C TRP A 44 -5.85 4.67 -6.07
N PHE A 45 -5.04 4.95 -5.03
CA PHE A 45 -5.01 4.13 -3.81
C PHE A 45 -6.39 4.07 -3.15
N SER A 46 -7.07 5.21 -3.06
CA SER A 46 -8.43 5.29 -2.52
C SER A 46 -9.43 4.46 -3.35
N SER A 47 -9.32 4.49 -4.68
CA SER A 47 -10.16 3.69 -5.58
C SER A 47 -9.91 2.18 -5.45
N LYS A 48 -8.66 1.79 -5.18
CA LYS A 48 -8.21 0.39 -5.03
C LYS A 48 -8.47 -0.19 -3.65
N HIS A 49 -8.79 0.64 -2.67
CA HIS A 49 -8.99 0.23 -1.28
C HIS A 49 -9.87 -1.01 -1.11
N ARG A 50 -11.06 -1.04 -1.74
CA ARG A 50 -11.98 -2.20 -1.65
C ARG A 50 -11.49 -3.46 -2.35
N GLU A 51 -10.69 -3.31 -3.38
CA GLU A 51 -10.07 -4.45 -4.07
C GLU A 51 -8.95 -5.04 -3.21
N LEU A 52 -8.06 -4.19 -2.70
CA LEU A 52 -6.98 -4.57 -1.80
C LEU A 52 -7.51 -5.23 -0.53
N GLN A 53 -8.57 -4.69 0.09
CA GLN A 53 -9.25 -5.33 1.23
C GLN A 53 -9.69 -6.76 0.91
N ARG A 54 -10.30 -7.00 -0.25
CA ARG A 54 -10.75 -8.35 -0.63
C ARG A 54 -9.60 -9.32 -0.79
N LYS A 55 -8.47 -8.84 -1.31
CA LYS A 55 -7.27 -9.64 -1.56
C LYS A 55 -6.53 -9.99 -0.26
N ILE A 56 -6.31 -9.01 0.63
CA ILE A 56 -5.40 -9.20 1.77
C ILE A 56 -6.12 -9.50 3.08
N CYS A 57 -7.32 -8.98 3.31
CA CYS A 57 -7.91 -9.03 4.65
C CYS A 57 -8.41 -10.42 5.05
N HIS A 58 -8.57 -11.34 4.09
CA HIS A 58 -8.94 -12.75 4.38
C HIS A 58 -7.76 -13.70 4.24
N ASP A 59 -6.56 -13.19 3.97
CA ASP A 59 -5.36 -14.01 3.87
C ASP A 59 -4.94 -14.53 5.25
N GLU A 60 -4.65 -15.82 5.35
CA GLU A 60 -4.28 -16.50 6.60
C GLU A 60 -3.03 -15.91 7.27
N ARG A 61 -2.17 -15.24 6.52
CA ARG A 61 -0.97 -14.55 7.03
C ARG A 61 -1.31 -13.21 7.67
N ILE A 62 -2.37 -12.55 7.22
CA ILE A 62 -2.81 -11.24 7.71
C ILE A 62 -3.73 -11.39 8.93
N GLN A 63 -4.57 -12.42 8.95
CA GLN A 63 -5.54 -12.68 10.02
C GLN A 63 -4.95 -12.60 11.45
N PRO A 64 -3.78 -13.18 11.76
CA PRO A 64 -3.19 -13.09 13.10
C PRO A 64 -2.79 -11.68 13.53
N LEU A 65 -2.59 -10.76 12.57
CA LEU A 65 -2.22 -9.37 12.84
C LEU A 65 -3.46 -8.51 13.16
N LEU A 66 -4.64 -8.93 12.70
CA LEU A 66 -5.91 -8.24 12.93
C LEU A 66 -6.32 -8.34 14.40
N GLY A 67 -6.25 -7.23 15.14
CA GLY A 67 -6.65 -7.16 16.55
C GLY A 67 -5.48 -7.16 17.54
N THR A 68 -4.24 -7.20 17.04
CA THR A 68 -3.09 -6.91 17.88
C THR A 68 -2.95 -5.39 18.04
N THR A 69 -3.28 -4.87 19.22
CA THR A 69 -3.13 -3.43 19.53
C THR A 69 -1.65 -2.98 19.61
N GLY A 70 -0.70 -3.89 19.37
CA GLY A 70 0.73 -3.67 19.43
C GLY A 70 1.55 -4.43 18.39
N SER A 71 0.96 -4.82 17.24
CA SER A 71 1.81 -5.24 16.12
C SER A 71 2.73 -4.09 15.72
N ASP A 72 4.00 -4.41 15.47
CA ASP A 72 4.94 -3.47 14.88
C ASP A 72 4.47 -3.18 13.45
N ARG A 73 4.20 -1.92 13.14
CA ARG A 73 3.74 -1.51 11.81
C ARG A 73 4.73 -1.90 10.70
N LEU A 74 6.01 -2.09 11.04
CA LEU A 74 7.00 -2.62 10.11
C LEU A 74 6.74 -4.10 9.80
N ILE A 75 6.40 -4.91 10.81
CA ILE A 75 6.01 -6.32 10.63
C ILE A 75 4.73 -6.40 9.79
N ASP A 76 3.75 -5.54 10.06
CA ASP A 76 2.54 -5.43 9.24
C ASP A 76 2.91 -5.14 7.78
N ALA A 77 3.79 -4.17 7.53
CA ALA A 77 4.21 -3.80 6.17
C ALA A 77 4.96 -4.94 5.46
N ILE A 78 5.86 -5.65 6.15
CA ILE A 78 6.55 -6.81 5.59
C ILE A 78 5.54 -7.91 5.23
N THR A 79 4.56 -8.17 6.10
CA THR A 79 3.57 -9.22 5.87
C THR A 79 2.63 -8.85 4.73
N VAL A 80 2.17 -7.60 4.65
CA VAL A 80 1.36 -7.10 3.51
C VAL A 80 2.15 -7.18 2.21
N TYR A 81 3.43 -6.82 2.22
CA TYR A 81 4.30 -6.91 1.04
C TYR A 81 4.40 -8.34 0.53
N GLU A 82 4.72 -9.30 1.39
CA GLU A 82 4.81 -10.72 1.00
C GLU A 82 3.44 -11.28 0.58
N THR A 83 2.35 -10.80 1.16
CA THR A 83 1.00 -11.19 0.74
C THR A 83 0.67 -10.68 -0.65
N LEU A 84 0.82 -9.37 -0.89
CA LEU A 84 0.56 -8.73 -2.18
C LEU A 84 1.47 -9.29 -3.28
N ARG A 85 2.74 -9.56 -2.99
CA ARG A 85 3.69 -10.15 -3.95
C ARG A 85 3.25 -11.50 -4.50
N LEU A 86 2.46 -12.27 -3.76
CA LEU A 86 1.96 -13.57 -4.22
C LEU A 86 0.65 -13.49 -5.00
N ILE A 87 -0.14 -12.44 -4.79
CA ILE A 87 -1.54 -12.38 -5.24
C ILE A 87 -1.81 -11.22 -6.21
N GLU A 88 -0.89 -10.28 -6.35
CA GLU A 88 -1.06 -9.12 -7.20
C GLU A 88 -0.06 -9.07 -8.35
N ASP A 89 -0.58 -8.79 -9.54
CA ASP A 89 0.20 -8.59 -10.75
C ASP A 89 0.58 -7.11 -10.89
N ALA A 90 1.50 -6.67 -10.03
CA ALA A 90 2.01 -5.30 -10.00
C ALA A 90 3.54 -5.29 -9.82
N SER A 91 4.18 -4.16 -10.13
CA SER A 91 5.62 -4.02 -9.92
C SER A 91 5.97 -4.14 -8.43
N LEU A 92 7.16 -4.67 -8.11
CA LEU A 92 7.64 -4.77 -6.73
C LEU A 92 7.69 -3.40 -6.05
N SER A 93 7.88 -2.32 -6.83
CA SER A 93 7.83 -0.94 -6.35
C SER A 93 6.43 -0.58 -5.87
N THR A 94 5.42 -0.80 -6.71
CA THR A 94 4.00 -0.59 -6.39
C THR A 94 3.61 -1.39 -5.15
N ILE A 95 3.98 -2.66 -5.08
CA ILE A 95 3.70 -3.53 -3.94
C ILE A 95 4.34 -3.00 -2.65
N GLY A 96 5.59 -2.54 -2.72
CA GLY A 96 6.29 -1.94 -1.58
C GLY A 96 5.61 -0.68 -1.04
N MET A 97 5.21 0.24 -1.93
CA MET A 97 4.51 1.47 -1.55
C MET A 97 3.13 1.16 -0.94
N LEU A 98 2.37 0.26 -1.57
CA LEU A 98 1.07 -0.19 -1.06
C LEU A 98 1.19 -0.79 0.34
N ALA A 99 2.19 -1.64 0.57
CA ALA A 99 2.38 -2.28 1.86
C ALA A 99 2.64 -1.27 2.98
N VAL A 100 3.47 -0.25 2.74
CA VAL A 100 3.73 0.81 3.72
C VAL A 100 2.48 1.66 3.97
N LEU A 101 1.78 2.07 2.91
CA LEU A 101 0.55 2.88 3.04
C LEU A 101 -0.53 2.15 3.84
N ILE A 102 -0.78 0.88 3.53
CA ILE A 102 -1.77 0.04 4.23
C ILE A 102 -1.41 -0.11 5.71
N SER A 103 -0.14 -0.38 6.03
CA SER A 103 0.30 -0.56 7.41
C SER A 103 0.29 0.73 8.23
N ARG A 104 0.41 1.90 7.58
CA ARG A 104 0.27 3.20 8.25
C ARG A 104 -1.17 3.57 8.58
N VAL A 105 -2.13 3.18 7.72
CA VAL A 105 -3.56 3.18 8.08
C VAL A 105 -3.80 2.25 9.27
N GLY A 106 -3.08 1.13 9.31
CA GLY A 106 -3.16 0.09 10.33
C GLY A 106 -4.13 -1.01 9.90
N LEU A 107 -3.70 -2.27 9.99
CA LEU A 107 -4.43 -3.40 9.42
C LEU A 107 -5.84 -3.58 10.00
N GLY A 108 -6.01 -3.35 11.30
CA GLY A 108 -7.33 -3.40 11.94
C GLY A 108 -8.31 -2.37 11.36
N GLU A 109 -7.84 -1.14 11.10
CA GLU A 109 -8.66 -0.10 10.49
C GLU A 109 -8.90 -0.41 9.01
N PHE A 110 -7.83 -0.75 8.29
CA PHE A 110 -7.88 -1.07 6.88
C PHE A 110 -8.84 -2.23 6.60
N CYS A 111 -8.89 -3.26 7.45
CA CYS A 111 -9.74 -4.44 7.26
C CYS A 111 -11.11 -4.37 7.93
N ARG A 112 -11.42 -3.30 8.69
CA ARG A 112 -12.67 -3.15 9.47
C ARG A 112 -13.94 -3.42 8.64
N ASN A 113 -13.95 -2.98 7.38
CA ASN A 113 -15.09 -3.10 6.46
C ASN A 113 -14.76 -3.98 5.24
N ALA A 114 -13.85 -4.95 5.39
CA ALA A 114 -13.47 -5.82 4.29
C ALA A 114 -14.70 -6.58 3.74
N PRO A 115 -14.94 -6.56 2.42
CA PRO A 115 -16.04 -7.33 1.83
C PRO A 115 -15.85 -8.82 2.09
N ARG A 116 -16.95 -9.58 2.30
CA ARG A 116 -16.85 -11.03 2.52
C ARG A 116 -16.15 -11.72 1.35
N PRO A 117 -15.32 -12.75 1.62
CA PRO A 117 -14.76 -13.57 0.56
C PRO A 117 -15.93 -14.29 -0.12
N ARG A 118 -15.91 -14.34 -1.46
CA ARG A 118 -16.91 -15.06 -2.26
C ARG A 118 -16.49 -16.50 -2.44
#